data_AF-A0AAV1EEJ7-F1
#
_entry.id   AF-A0AAV1EEJ7-F1
#
_cell.length_a   1.000
_cell.length_b   1.000
_cell.length_c   1.000
_cell.angle_alpha   90.00
_cell.angle_beta   90.00
_cell.angle_gamma   90.00
#
_symmetry.space_group_name_H-M   'P 1'
#
loop_
_entity.id
_entity.type
_entity.pdbx_description
1 polymer ?
#
loop_
_entity_poly.entity_id
_entity_poly.type
_entity_poly.pdbx_seq_one_letter_code
_entity_poly.pdbx_strand_id
1 'polypeptide(L)'
;MAKYSSLFCFLLFFFHTCFAQLEGPQQTVWRDLQEQQQHRLRAKTPCNIQRINAQQPNIQIPSEAGLTELWDSNNPEFECAGVEVERKTIQPQGLLLPHYSNAPKLYYVLQG
;
A
#
# COMPACT_ATOMS: atom_id res chain seq x y z
N MET A 1 -28.82 7.21 58.84
CA MET A 1 -27.68 6.62 58.10
C MET A 1 -28.12 5.98 56.77
N ALA A 2 -28.99 6.61 55.98
CA ALA A 2 -29.45 6.04 54.69
C ALA A 2 -29.52 7.04 53.53
N LYS A 3 -29.38 8.35 53.77
CA LYS A 3 -29.51 9.38 52.72
C LYS A 3 -28.23 9.61 51.92
N TYR A 4 -27.06 9.39 52.53
CA TYR A 4 -25.76 9.56 51.86
C TYR A 4 -25.32 8.32 51.08
N SER A 5 -25.88 7.14 51.38
CA SER A 5 -25.56 5.89 50.67
C SER A 5 -26.10 5.87 49.24
N SER A 6 -27.26 6.51 48.99
CA SER A 6 -27.85 6.57 47.65
C SER A 6 -27.13 7.59 46.75
N LEU A 7 -26.69 8.73 47.31
CA LEU A 7 -25.91 9.74 46.57
C LEU A 7 -24.52 9.23 46.14
N PHE A 8 -23.88 8.38 46.95
CA PHE A 8 -22.57 7.82 46.63
C PHE A 8 -22.65 6.80 45.47
N CYS A 9 -23.75 6.04 45.38
CA CYS A 9 -24.00 5.14 44.26
C CYS A 9 -24.26 5.88 42.94
N PHE A 10 -24.92 7.04 42.97
CA PHE A 10 -25.11 7.86 41.76
C PHE A 10 -23.80 8.45 41.26
N LEU A 11 -22.93 8.94 42.15
CA LEU A 11 -21.62 9.47 41.76
C LEU A 11 -20.73 8.40 41.12
N LEU A 12 -20.72 7.17 41.64
CA LEU A 12 -19.94 6.06 41.07
C LEU A 12 -20.44 5.62 39.68
N PHE A 13 -21.74 5.78 39.36
CA PHE A 13 -22.27 5.52 38.02
C PHE A 13 -21.86 6.60 37.00
N PHE A 14 -21.84 7.89 37.39
CA PHE A 14 -21.45 8.98 36.49
C PHE A 14 -19.94 9.01 36.17
N PHE A 15 -19.08 8.52 37.07
CA PHE A 15 -17.64 8.45 36.81
C PHE A 15 -17.20 7.24 35.96
N HIS A 16 -18.08 6.26 35.71
CA HIS A 16 -17.75 5.08 34.90
C HIS A 16 -18.19 5.14 33.43
N THR A 17 -18.94 6.17 33.03
CA THR A 17 -19.43 6.33 31.65
C THR A 17 -18.84 7.57 30.98
N CYS A 18 -17.54 7.56 30.66
CA CYS A 18 -17.03 8.29 29.49
C CYS A 18 -15.68 7.76 28.99
N PHE A 19 -15.58 6.44 28.79
CA PHE A 19 -14.64 5.86 27.83
C PHE A 19 -15.38 4.80 27.02
N ALA A 20 -16.49 5.19 26.40
CA ALA A 20 -17.09 4.41 25.34
C ALA A 20 -16.75 5.10 24.02
N GLN A 21 -15.86 4.47 23.28
CA GLN A 21 -15.71 4.61 21.82
C GLN A 21 -14.96 5.84 21.31
N LEU A 22 -13.63 5.84 21.53
CA LEU A 22 -12.68 6.31 20.51
C LEU A 22 -12.42 5.15 19.51
N GLU A 23 -13.48 4.54 18.97
CA GLU A 23 -13.33 3.89 17.65
C GLU A 23 -13.31 5.03 16.66
N GLY A 24 -12.12 5.62 16.49
CA GLY A 24 -11.90 6.61 15.46
C GLY A 24 -12.38 6.03 14.12
N PRO A 25 -12.85 6.88 13.19
CA PRO A 25 -13.25 6.45 11.86
C PRO A 25 -12.12 5.72 11.11
N GLN A 26 -10.89 5.71 11.65
CA GLN A 26 -9.76 4.97 11.12
C GLN A 26 -10.10 3.52 10.74
N GLN A 27 -10.72 2.71 11.60
CA GLN A 27 -10.85 1.28 11.31
C GLN A 27 -11.79 1.00 10.13
N THR A 28 -12.89 1.74 10.03
CA THR A 28 -13.82 1.69 8.89
C THR A 28 -13.21 2.32 7.64
N VAL A 29 -12.51 3.46 7.78
CA VAL A 29 -11.82 4.13 6.67
C VAL A 29 -10.75 3.22 6.06
N TRP A 30 -9.94 2.52 6.85
CA TRP A 30 -8.93 1.59 6.33
C TRP A 30 -9.56 0.41 5.59
N ARG A 31 -10.68 -0.12 6.10
CA ARG A 31 -11.41 -1.23 5.46
C ARG A 31 -12.05 -0.81 4.14
N ASP A 32 -12.66 0.37 4.11
CA ASP A 32 -13.31 0.91 2.91
C ASP A 32 -12.28 1.34 1.86
N LEU A 33 -11.11 1.86 2.27
CA LEU A 33 -9.99 2.15 1.36
C LEU A 33 -9.46 0.87 0.69
N GLN A 34 -9.36 -0.22 1.47
CA GLN A 34 -8.87 -1.50 0.99
C GLN A 34 -9.82 -2.13 -0.04
N GLU A 35 -11.13 -2.11 0.20
CA GLU A 35 -12.10 -2.60 -0.78
C GLU A 35 -12.15 -1.73 -2.04
N GLN A 36 -12.10 -0.40 -1.90
CA GLN A 36 -12.20 0.50 -3.04
C GLN A 36 -10.93 0.47 -3.94
N GLN A 37 -9.75 0.27 -3.36
CA GLN A 37 -8.52 0.04 -4.13
C GLN A 37 -8.56 -1.28 -4.90
N GLN A 38 -9.06 -2.35 -4.28
CA GLN A 38 -9.11 -3.67 -4.90
C GLN A 38 -10.03 -3.71 -6.13
N HIS A 39 -11.11 -2.91 -6.12
CA HIS A 39 -12.00 -2.77 -7.27
C HIS A 39 -11.46 -1.84 -8.37
N ARG A 40 -10.66 -0.81 -8.03
CA ARG A 40 -10.12 0.14 -9.03
C ARG A 40 -8.85 -0.36 -9.71
N LEU A 41 -8.08 -1.24 -9.06
CA LEU A 41 -6.88 -1.88 -9.62
C LEU A 41 -7.18 -3.15 -10.43
N ARG A 42 -8.40 -3.69 -10.34
CA ARG A 42 -8.89 -4.68 -11.31
C ARG A 42 -9.16 -3.99 -12.65
N ALA A 43 -8.09 -3.64 -13.37
CA ALA A 43 -8.16 -3.73 -14.81
C ALA A 43 -8.70 -5.14 -15.11
N LYS A 44 -9.73 -5.26 -15.96
CA LYS A 44 -10.24 -6.56 -16.39
C LYS A 44 -9.18 -7.23 -17.27
N THR A 45 -8.08 -7.66 -16.68
CA THR A 45 -6.99 -8.32 -17.36
C THR A 45 -7.26 -9.81 -17.40
N PRO A 46 -6.98 -10.49 -18.52
CA PRO A 46 -7.22 -11.91 -18.67
C PRO A 46 -6.28 -12.71 -17.76
N CYS A 47 -6.76 -13.10 -16.58
CA CYS A 47 -6.01 -13.88 -15.58
C CYS A 47 -6.08 -15.40 -15.78
N ASN A 48 -6.03 -15.89 -17.02
CA ASN A 48 -5.98 -17.34 -17.29
C ASN A 48 -4.53 -17.82 -17.45
N ILE A 49 -3.79 -17.89 -16.34
CA ILE A 49 -2.38 -18.28 -16.31
C ILE A 49 -2.27 -19.74 -15.84
N GLN A 50 -1.68 -20.61 -16.66
CA GLN A 50 -1.49 -22.03 -16.29
C GLN A 50 -0.18 -22.28 -15.53
N ARG A 51 0.81 -21.37 -15.67
CA ARG A 51 2.12 -21.47 -15.02
C ARG A 51 2.69 -20.08 -14.77
N ILE A 52 3.25 -19.88 -13.58
CA ILE A 52 4.00 -18.68 -13.20
C ILE A 52 5.50 -19.02 -13.16
N ASN A 53 6.35 -18.11 -13.59
CA ASN A 53 7.80 -18.29 -13.58
C ASN A 53 8.52 -17.11 -12.93
N ALA A 54 9.73 -17.34 -12.44
CA ALA A 54 10.57 -16.24 -11.98
C ALA A 54 11.03 -15.40 -13.19
N GLN A 55 10.48 -14.19 -13.31
CA GLN A 55 10.78 -13.28 -14.42
C GLN A 55 12.06 -12.48 -14.14
N GLN A 56 12.88 -12.31 -15.18
CA GLN A 56 14.03 -11.40 -15.18
C GLN A 56 13.71 -10.13 -15.98
N PRO A 57 14.37 -9.00 -15.71
CA PRO A 57 14.23 -7.82 -16.55
C PRO A 57 14.72 -8.15 -17.97
N ASN A 58 13.98 -7.68 -18.97
CA ASN A 58 14.27 -7.95 -20.39
C ASN A 58 14.55 -6.68 -21.19
N ILE A 59 14.40 -5.50 -20.57
CA ILE A 59 14.69 -4.20 -21.17
C ILE A 59 15.71 -3.49 -20.30
N GLN A 60 16.75 -2.95 -20.91
CA GLN A 60 17.83 -2.23 -20.26
C GLN A 60 17.99 -0.85 -20.89
N ILE A 61 17.97 0.19 -20.05
CA ILE A 61 18.06 1.59 -20.46
C ILE A 61 19.26 2.21 -19.74
N PRO A 62 20.42 2.31 -20.39
CA PRO A 62 21.61 2.93 -19.80
C PRO A 62 21.44 4.44 -19.67
N SER A 63 22.05 5.01 -18.64
CA SER A 63 22.16 6.45 -18.39
C SER A 63 23.59 6.77 -17.96
N GLU A 64 23.96 8.06 -18.00
CA GLU A 64 25.33 8.51 -17.65
C GLU A 64 25.84 7.93 -16.33
N ALA A 65 24.99 7.93 -15.29
CA ALA A 65 25.34 7.49 -13.94
C ALA A 65 24.44 6.35 -13.42
N GLY A 66 24.03 5.43 -14.29
CA GLY A 66 23.17 4.32 -13.86
C GLY A 66 22.54 3.49 -14.96
N LEU A 67 21.70 2.55 -14.55
CA LEU A 67 20.93 1.65 -15.41
C LEU A 67 19.49 1.58 -14.89
N THR A 68 18.51 1.73 -15.80
CA THR A 68 17.12 1.34 -15.52
C THR A 68 16.81 0.04 -16.24
N GLU A 69 16.34 -0.95 -15.49
CA GLU A 69 15.91 -2.25 -15.98
C GLU A 69 14.39 -2.35 -15.84
N LEU A 70 13.71 -2.82 -16.89
CA LEU A 70 12.27 -3.03 -16.90
C LEU A 70 11.95 -4.49 -17.17
N TRP A 71 10.86 -4.96 -16.58
CA TRP A 71 10.22 -6.21 -16.94
C TRP A 71 9.15 -5.94 -18.00
N ASP A 72 8.91 -6.92 -18.88
CA ASP A 72 7.88 -6.80 -19.93
C ASP A 72 6.48 -6.67 -19.31
N SER A 73 5.88 -5.48 -19.42
CA SER A 73 4.52 -5.27 -18.93
C SER A 73 3.46 -6.05 -19.73
N ASN A 74 3.80 -6.54 -20.93
CA ASN A 74 2.91 -7.41 -21.71
C ASN A 74 3.03 -8.89 -21.31
N ASN A 75 3.88 -9.24 -20.35
CA ASN A 75 3.90 -10.59 -19.81
C ASN A 75 2.53 -10.89 -19.14
N PRO A 76 1.87 -12.02 -19.45
CA PRO A 76 0.56 -12.35 -18.88
C PRO A 76 0.52 -12.36 -17.35
N GLU A 77 1.63 -12.69 -16.69
CA GLU A 77 1.76 -12.67 -15.23
C GLU A 77 1.67 -11.23 -14.67
N PHE A 78 2.33 -10.26 -15.32
CA PHE A 78 2.29 -8.85 -14.92
C PHE A 78 0.99 -8.15 -15.37
N GLU A 79 0.48 -8.49 -16.55
CA GLU A 79 -0.81 -8.00 -17.02
C GLU A 79 -1.94 -8.45 -16.08
N CYS A 80 -1.97 -9.73 -15.69
CA CYS A 80 -2.94 -10.23 -14.71
C CYS A 80 -2.81 -9.54 -13.35
N ALA A 81 -1.58 -9.32 -12.87
CA ALA A 81 -1.34 -8.60 -11.62
C ALA A 81 -1.65 -7.10 -11.69
N GLY A 82 -1.73 -6.53 -12.90
CA GLY A 82 -1.98 -5.11 -13.13
C GLY A 82 -0.83 -4.23 -12.63
N VAL A 83 0.41 -4.70 -12.78
CA VAL A 83 1.60 -4.01 -12.29
C VAL A 83 2.67 -3.87 -13.37
N GLU A 84 3.50 -2.85 -13.21
CA GLU A 84 4.76 -2.70 -13.93
C GLU A 84 5.92 -2.72 -12.94
N VAL A 85 7.03 -3.33 -13.32
CA VAL A 85 8.21 -3.47 -12.44
C VAL A 85 9.41 -2.79 -13.10
N GLU A 86 10.09 -1.96 -12.33
CA GLU A 86 11.36 -1.34 -12.71
C GLU A 86 12.40 -1.52 -11.60
N ARG A 87 13.68 -1.64 -12.00
CA ARG A 87 14.83 -1.61 -11.10
C ARG A 87 15.78 -0.52 -11.58
N LYS A 88 16.20 0.34 -10.65
CA LYS A 88 17.13 1.43 -10.94
C LYS A 88 18.42 1.21 -10.15
N THR A 89 19.53 1.13 -10.87
CA THR A 89 20.88 1.12 -10.31
C THR A 89 21.47 2.51 -10.51
N ILE A 90 21.71 3.23 -9.42
CA ILE A 90 22.27 4.59 -9.43
C ILE A 90 23.71 4.48 -8.95
N GLN A 91 24.65 4.95 -9.77
CA GLN A 91 26.07 4.95 -9.42
C GLN A 91 26.39 6.05 -8.39
N PRO A 92 27.54 5.96 -7.69
CA PRO A 92 28.01 7.07 -6.84
C PRO A 92 28.00 8.40 -7.60
N GLN A 93 27.56 9.47 -6.92
CA GLN A 93 27.39 10.81 -7.50
C GLN A 93 26.35 10.90 -8.64
N GLY A 94 25.63 9.82 -8.93
CA GLY A 94 24.51 9.81 -9.84
C GLY A 94 23.24 10.42 -9.24
N LEU A 95 22.45 11.08 -10.09
CA LEU A 95 21.16 11.66 -9.73
C LEU A 95 20.06 11.05 -10.61
N LEU A 96 19.10 10.36 -9.99
CA LEU A 96 17.87 10.01 -10.69
C LEU A 96 17.03 11.29 -10.89
N LEU A 97 16.81 11.66 -12.15
CA LEU A 97 16.06 12.86 -12.47
C LEU A 97 14.60 12.77 -11.99
N PRO A 98 14.02 13.87 -11.50
CA PRO A 98 12.60 13.91 -11.14
C PRO A 98 11.71 13.50 -12.30
N HIS A 99 10.75 12.62 -12.03
CA HIS A 99 9.73 12.20 -12.97
C HIS A 99 8.44 11.85 -12.21
N TYR A 100 7.32 11.82 -12.93
CA TYR A 100 6.02 11.40 -12.39
C TYR A 100 5.51 10.18 -13.17
N SER A 101 4.56 9.46 -12.58
CA SER A 101 3.84 8.37 -13.23
C SER A 101 2.34 8.55 -13.02
N ASN A 102 1.56 8.01 -13.94
CA ASN A 102 0.11 7.91 -13.86
C ASN A 102 -0.37 6.82 -12.88
N ALA A 103 0.53 6.00 -12.36
CA ALA A 103 0.24 4.93 -11.40
C ALA A 103 0.95 5.17 -10.05
N PRO A 104 0.36 4.73 -8.92
CA PRO A 104 1.07 4.74 -7.63
C PRO A 104 2.28 3.82 -7.69
N LYS A 105 3.37 4.23 -7.02
CA LYS A 105 4.62 3.46 -6.96
C LYS A 105 4.98 3.08 -5.52
N LEU A 106 5.54 1.89 -5.37
CA LEU A 106 6.22 1.45 -4.15
C LEU A 106 7.70 1.25 -4.46
N TYR A 107 8.57 1.85 -3.65
CA TYR A 107 10.02 1.72 -3.80
C TYR A 107 10.59 0.82 -2.71
N TYR A 108 11.49 -0.08 -3.10
CA TYR A 108 12.28 -0.91 -2.19
C TYR A 108 13.77 -0.72 -2.48
N VAL A 109 14.53 -0.28 -1.47
CA VAL A 109 15.97 -0.07 -1.59
C VAL A 109 16.68 -1.40 -1.31
N LEU A 110 17.20 -2.03 -2.36
CA LEU A 110 17.90 -3.31 -2.25
C LEU A 110 19.31 -3.17 -1.65
N GLN A 111 20.02 -2.11 -2.03
CA GLN A 111 21.39 -1.83 -1.62
C GLN A 111 21.60 -0.31 -1.60
N GLY A 112 22.40 0.16 -0.65
CA GLY A 112 22.84 1.56 -0.51
C GLY A 112 24.30 1.65 -0.12
#